data_AF-A0A2T3BEF4-F1
#
_entry.id   AF-A0A2T3BEF4-F1
#
_cell.length_a   1.000
_cell.length_b   1.000
_cell.length_c   1.000
_cell.angle_alpha   90.00
_cell.angle_beta   90.00
_cell.angle_gamma   90.00
#
_symmetry.space_group_name_H-M   'P 1'
#
loop_
_entity.id
_entity.type
_entity.pdbx_description
1 polymer ?
#
loop_
_entity_poly.entity_id
_entity_poly.type
_entity_poly.pdbx_seq_one_letter_code
_entity_poly.pdbx_strand_id
1 'polypeptide(L)'
;MDDAVDTFTAFTGASPDIARRYLGMTENNTEQAIQLFFDSPDLASGISQDPHPPAPRIPSSTRPQPRATSIGRQDAQGVVHLDSDDEVPMDVDEDGEERSSSRVAAHYEDDEAMARRMQEELYAGGDSSGGYDADGVRAPIARTTETLVGGPDGDYGDDMHAHVLQQMRARQQARSAGRAGVFNQRPIPSIWDESADPDTRRRGLAQATGGASEQSSKAARLAELFRPPFELMSQIPWDDARDKGKEEKKWILVNVQDPSIFDCQQLNRDIWKHEGIRELVKENFIFIQYSKDDPRGNQYIQYYFPLKDSDAAYPHIAIVDPRTGEQVKVWSGPPVPVAGDFLMQLVEFLDRYSLDVTKKNPVAKRKPEKPKSVDVNRLTEEEMLDLALQNSLASTQPRGPKEHDPDDLTKSFGDVSKGKGKEVEAETAEPSNGHESSTTASPFSQIPSDNPHIEPEPGPNVTRIQFRHADGRVVRRFNVNDPVRRIYEWLKAEPFEGKAGVEFDLKGMGKDLIEYLDETIEDAGLKNGTVMVEFIED
;
A
#
# COMPACT_ATOMS: atom_id res chain seq x y z
N MET A 1 0.36 48.31 -20.43
CA MET A 1 0.81 46.90 -20.44
C MET A 1 2.27 46.83 -20.05
N ASP A 2 3.13 47.70 -20.60
CA ASP A 2 4.55 47.74 -20.21
C ASP A 2 4.80 48.21 -18.75
N ASP A 3 4.06 49.19 -18.22
CA ASP A 3 4.18 49.59 -16.80
C ASP A 3 3.85 48.46 -15.80
N ALA A 4 2.93 47.58 -16.18
CA ALA A 4 2.52 46.41 -15.39
C ALA A 4 3.60 45.31 -15.42
N VAL A 5 4.27 45.14 -16.56
CA VAL A 5 5.39 44.23 -16.75
C VAL A 5 6.61 44.70 -15.96
N ASP A 6 6.90 46.00 -15.97
CA ASP A 6 8.01 46.58 -15.20
C ASP A 6 7.78 46.46 -13.69
N THR A 7 6.55 46.67 -13.23
CA THR A 7 6.20 46.49 -11.81
C THR A 7 6.30 45.01 -11.39
N PHE A 8 5.79 44.09 -12.21
CA PHE A 8 5.88 42.65 -11.94
C PHE A 8 7.34 42.15 -11.90
N THR A 9 8.15 42.57 -12.87
CA THR A 9 9.57 42.17 -12.95
C THR A 9 10.40 42.79 -11.82
N ALA A 10 10.10 44.01 -11.38
CA ALA A 10 10.73 44.63 -10.22
C ALA A 10 10.45 43.89 -8.90
N PHE A 11 9.25 43.32 -8.73
CA PHE A 11 8.86 42.60 -7.51
C PHE A 11 9.24 41.10 -7.52
N THR A 12 9.17 40.44 -8.67
CA THR A 12 9.39 38.98 -8.77
C THR A 12 10.80 38.60 -9.24
N GLY A 13 11.54 39.54 -9.84
CA GLY A 13 12.85 39.27 -10.45
C GLY A 13 12.78 38.39 -11.72
N ALA A 14 11.57 38.07 -12.21
CA ALA A 14 11.36 37.22 -13.37
C ALA A 14 11.64 37.95 -14.71
N SER A 15 11.83 37.19 -15.79
CA SER A 15 12.02 37.79 -17.12
C SER A 15 10.74 38.47 -17.64
N PRO A 16 10.86 39.51 -18.49
CA PRO A 16 9.70 40.24 -19.01
C PRO A 16 8.74 39.36 -19.83
N ASP A 17 9.22 38.24 -20.38
CA ASP A 17 8.39 37.26 -21.09
C ASP A 17 7.50 36.44 -20.14
N ILE A 18 8.00 36.12 -18.95
CA ILE A 18 7.23 35.43 -17.91
C ILE A 18 6.17 36.38 -17.33
N ALA A 19 6.55 37.63 -17.08
CA ALA A 19 5.64 38.68 -16.62
C ALA A 19 4.44 38.87 -17.57
N ARG A 20 4.68 38.91 -18.88
CA ARG A 20 3.61 39.03 -19.89
C ARG A 20 2.67 37.82 -19.91
N ARG A 21 3.16 36.61 -19.60
CA ARG A 21 2.34 35.39 -19.53
C ARG A 21 1.43 35.38 -18.31
N TYR A 22 1.95 35.70 -17.13
CA TYR A 22 1.16 35.78 -15.90
C TYR A 22 0.15 36.94 -15.93
N LEU A 23 0.54 38.09 -16.50
CA LEU A 23 -0.39 39.20 -16.72
C LEU A 23 -1.48 38.86 -17.75
N GLY A 24 -1.17 38.04 -18.77
CA GLY A 24 -2.16 37.55 -19.72
C GLY A 24 -3.22 36.63 -19.10
N MET A 25 -2.82 35.80 -18.13
CA MET A 25 -3.75 34.91 -17.41
C MET A 25 -4.62 35.63 -16.38
N THR A 26 -4.20 36.82 -15.95
CA THR A 26 -4.87 37.62 -14.91
C THR A 26 -5.48 38.90 -15.47
N GLU A 27 -5.75 38.93 -16.78
CA GLU A 27 -6.38 40.07 -17.49
C GLU A 27 -5.71 41.43 -17.21
N ASN A 28 -4.36 41.44 -17.13
CA ASN A 28 -3.51 42.60 -16.83
C ASN A 28 -3.55 43.11 -15.38
N ASN A 29 -4.00 42.31 -14.42
CA ASN A 29 -3.94 42.66 -13.00
C ASN A 29 -2.59 42.24 -12.37
N THR A 30 -1.74 43.23 -12.06
CA THR A 30 -0.38 43.00 -11.54
C THR A 30 -0.34 42.29 -10.19
N GLU A 31 -1.23 42.64 -9.27
CA GLU A 31 -1.21 42.09 -7.91
C GLU A 31 -1.58 40.60 -7.92
N GLN A 32 -2.60 40.25 -8.69
CA GLN A 32 -3.01 38.85 -8.85
C GLN A 32 -1.97 38.04 -9.63
N ALA A 33 -1.32 38.64 -10.63
CA ALA A 33 -0.22 37.99 -11.35
C ALA A 33 0.93 37.64 -10.41
N ILE A 34 1.35 38.57 -9.54
CA ILE A 34 2.44 38.36 -8.59
C ILE A 34 2.08 37.25 -7.59
N GLN A 35 0.83 37.24 -7.09
CA GLN A 35 0.35 36.18 -6.21
C GLN A 35 0.34 34.81 -6.91
N LEU A 36 -0.15 34.73 -8.14
CA LEU A 36 -0.17 33.49 -8.93
C LEU A 36 1.25 32.97 -9.22
N PHE A 37 2.22 33.87 -9.42
CA PHE A 37 3.62 33.50 -9.64
C PHE A 37 4.26 32.85 -8.41
N PHE A 38 3.96 33.34 -7.20
CA PHE A 38 4.46 32.73 -5.97
C PHE A 38 3.71 31.45 -5.59
N ASP A 39 2.41 31.38 -5.88
CA ASP A 39 1.60 30.17 -5.62
C ASP A 39 1.89 29.05 -6.64
N SER A 40 2.34 29.38 -7.86
CA SER A 40 2.55 28.40 -8.94
C SER A 40 3.60 28.86 -9.96
N PRO A 41 4.91 28.75 -9.65
CA PRO A 41 5.98 29.27 -10.52
C PRO A 41 6.13 28.51 -11.86
N ASP A 42 5.69 27.25 -11.92
CA ASP A 42 5.84 26.38 -13.10
C ASP A 42 4.80 26.61 -14.21
N LEU A 43 3.80 27.46 -13.99
CA LEU A 43 2.75 27.68 -14.99
C LEU A 43 3.28 28.32 -16.29
N ALA A 44 4.41 29.03 -16.21
CA ALA A 44 5.05 29.68 -17.34
C ALA A 44 5.99 28.78 -18.16
N SER A 45 6.44 27.64 -17.63
CA SER A 45 7.40 26.74 -18.29
C SER A 45 6.73 25.75 -19.26
N GLY A 46 5.47 25.41 -19.04
CA GLY A 46 4.72 24.38 -19.78
C GLY A 46 4.23 24.73 -21.20
N ILE A 47 4.49 25.94 -21.72
CA ILE A 47 3.97 26.40 -23.03
C ILE A 47 5.06 26.53 -24.11
N SER A 48 6.28 26.06 -23.82
CA SER A 48 7.39 26.08 -24.79
C SER A 48 7.26 24.94 -25.82
N GLN A 49 6.48 25.14 -26.89
CA GLN A 49 6.69 24.44 -28.16
C GLN A 49 6.30 25.33 -29.35
N ASP A 50 7.32 25.76 -30.11
CA ASP A 50 7.23 26.33 -31.46
C ASP A 50 7.12 25.20 -32.53
N PRO A 51 6.75 25.50 -33.79
CA PRO A 51 5.94 24.65 -34.65
C PRO A 51 6.71 23.60 -35.47
N HIS A 52 6.16 22.38 -35.59
CA HIS A 52 6.59 21.34 -36.53
C HIS A 52 5.53 21.09 -37.64
N PRO A 53 5.92 20.54 -38.82
CA PRO A 53 5.17 20.59 -40.08
C PRO A 53 3.97 19.63 -40.12
N PRO A 54 3.04 19.76 -41.10
CA PRO A 54 1.75 19.11 -41.02
C PRO A 54 1.86 17.60 -41.30
N ALA A 55 1.33 16.80 -40.37
CA ALA A 55 1.04 15.39 -40.56
C ALA A 55 -0.40 15.20 -41.11
N PRO A 56 -0.67 14.11 -41.87
CA PRO A 56 -1.84 14.00 -42.71
C PRO A 56 -3.14 13.73 -41.92
N ARG A 57 -4.25 14.17 -42.52
CA ARG A 57 -5.61 14.10 -41.98
C ARG A 57 -6.11 12.66 -41.92
N ILE A 58 -6.65 12.26 -40.77
CA ILE A 58 -7.40 11.01 -40.58
C ILE A 58 -8.86 11.41 -40.31
N PRO A 59 -9.87 10.82 -40.98
CA PRO A 59 -11.25 11.26 -40.85
C PRO A 59 -11.90 10.79 -39.54
N SER A 60 -12.71 11.68 -38.98
CA SER A 60 -13.59 11.43 -37.83
C SER A 60 -14.65 10.38 -38.16
N SER A 61 -14.71 9.30 -37.38
CA SER A 61 -15.98 8.68 -36.98
C SER A 61 -15.76 7.66 -35.86
N THR A 62 -16.76 7.57 -34.98
CA THR A 62 -17.12 6.44 -34.10
C THR A 62 -16.75 6.56 -32.61
N ARG A 63 -17.73 7.05 -31.85
CA ARG A 63 -17.96 6.74 -30.43
C ARG A 63 -18.71 5.41 -30.33
N PRO A 64 -18.37 4.48 -29.41
CA PRO A 64 -19.04 3.18 -29.31
C PRO A 64 -20.27 3.21 -28.38
N GLN A 65 -21.33 2.51 -28.80
CA GLN A 65 -22.44 2.01 -27.96
C GLN A 65 -22.96 0.67 -28.55
N PRO A 66 -23.76 -0.12 -27.81
CA PRO A 66 -23.46 -1.52 -27.48
C PRO A 66 -23.94 -2.55 -28.52
N ARG A 67 -23.21 -3.67 -28.61
CA ARG A 67 -23.50 -4.82 -29.48
C ARG A 67 -24.58 -5.73 -28.90
N ALA A 68 -25.67 -5.92 -29.66
CA ALA A 68 -26.46 -7.15 -29.69
C ALA A 68 -25.93 -8.07 -30.79
N THR A 69 -25.98 -9.38 -30.58
CA THR A 69 -25.37 -10.42 -31.40
C THR A 69 -26.28 -10.91 -32.54
N SER A 70 -25.80 -10.93 -33.79
CA SER A 70 -26.24 -11.92 -34.79
C SER A 70 -25.05 -12.30 -35.70
N ILE A 71 -24.98 -13.57 -36.08
CA ILE A 71 -23.81 -14.28 -36.62
C ILE A 71 -24.06 -14.57 -38.11
N GLY A 72 -23.17 -14.11 -39.00
CA GLY A 72 -23.06 -14.57 -40.40
C GLY A 72 -22.09 -15.75 -40.53
N ARG A 73 -22.30 -16.65 -41.49
CA ARG A 73 -21.47 -17.85 -41.74
C ARG A 73 -20.23 -17.55 -42.59
N GLN A 74 -19.10 -18.16 -42.22
CA GLN A 74 -17.80 -18.11 -42.90
C GLN A 74 -17.56 -19.44 -43.63
N ASP A 75 -16.99 -19.40 -44.84
CA ASP A 75 -16.59 -20.61 -45.58
C ASP A 75 -15.13 -21.02 -45.31
N ALA A 76 -14.75 -22.21 -45.79
CA ALA A 76 -13.48 -22.88 -45.45
C ALA A 76 -12.21 -22.21 -46.02
N GLN A 77 -12.33 -21.07 -46.72
CA GLN A 77 -11.20 -20.25 -47.16
C GLN A 77 -11.18 -18.87 -46.47
N GLY A 78 -12.04 -18.67 -45.47
CA GLY A 78 -11.97 -17.52 -44.57
C GLY A 78 -12.67 -16.26 -45.07
N VAL A 79 -13.45 -16.34 -46.15
CA VAL A 79 -14.17 -15.19 -46.72
C VAL A 79 -15.58 -15.12 -46.10
N VAL A 80 -16.00 -13.91 -45.72
CA VAL A 80 -17.36 -13.63 -45.21
C VAL A 80 -18.15 -12.94 -46.32
N HIS A 81 -19.20 -13.59 -46.81
CA HIS A 81 -20.08 -13.04 -47.84
C HIS A 81 -21.12 -12.12 -47.20
N LEU A 82 -21.21 -10.88 -47.71
CA LEU A 82 -22.25 -9.90 -47.38
C LEU A 82 -23.09 -9.72 -48.64
N ASP A 83 -24.36 -10.12 -48.61
CA ASP A 83 -25.27 -9.92 -49.74
C ASP A 83 -25.57 -8.43 -49.88
N SER A 84 -25.15 -7.84 -51.00
CA SER A 84 -25.43 -6.47 -51.41
C SER A 84 -26.13 -6.48 -52.77
N ASP A 85 -27.38 -6.03 -52.73
CA ASP A 85 -28.18 -5.38 -53.79
C ASP A 85 -28.63 -6.21 -55.01
N ASP A 86 -29.95 -6.25 -55.24
CA ASP A 86 -30.57 -6.67 -56.49
C ASP A 86 -31.83 -5.79 -56.73
N GLU A 87 -31.67 -4.75 -57.55
CA GLU A 87 -32.76 -4.03 -58.21
C GLU A 87 -33.09 -4.75 -59.53
N VAL A 88 -34.36 -5.09 -59.75
CA VAL A 88 -34.88 -5.42 -61.09
C VAL A 88 -36.24 -4.76 -61.34
N PRO A 89 -36.50 -4.32 -62.58
CA PRO A 89 -37.42 -3.23 -62.94
C PRO A 89 -38.82 -3.74 -63.33
N MET A 90 -39.85 -2.89 -63.22
CA MET A 90 -41.18 -3.17 -63.80
C MET A 90 -41.58 -2.10 -64.82
N ASP A 91 -41.44 -2.46 -66.09
CA ASP A 91 -42.09 -1.84 -67.24
C ASP A 91 -43.46 -2.50 -67.51
N VAL A 92 -44.45 -1.61 -67.50
CA VAL A 92 -45.73 -1.45 -68.24
C VAL A 92 -46.15 -2.48 -69.32
N ASP A 93 -47.48 -2.64 -69.40
CA ASP A 93 -48.39 -3.23 -70.44
C ASP A 93 -49.06 -4.56 -69.99
N GLU A 94 -50.28 -4.54 -69.46
CA GLU A 94 -51.61 -4.32 -70.09
C GLU A 94 -52.13 -5.56 -70.85
N ASP A 95 -52.97 -6.36 -70.17
CA ASP A 95 -53.93 -7.30 -70.77
C ASP A 95 -55.14 -7.53 -69.83
N GLY A 96 -56.32 -7.00 -70.20
CA GLY A 96 -57.59 -7.76 -70.19
C GLY A 96 -58.45 -7.93 -68.93
N GLU A 97 -59.31 -6.94 -68.67
CA GLU A 97 -60.76 -7.04 -68.33
C GLU A 97 -61.29 -7.54 -66.95
N GLU A 98 -61.89 -6.56 -66.26
CA GLU A 98 -63.23 -6.53 -65.62
C GLU A 98 -63.51 -7.14 -64.21
N ARG A 99 -63.77 -6.19 -63.29
CA ARG A 99 -64.78 -6.18 -62.19
C ARG A 99 -64.45 -6.89 -60.87
N SER A 100 -64.10 -6.11 -59.84
CA SER A 100 -65.02 -5.79 -58.73
C SER A 100 -64.35 -4.88 -57.68
N SER A 101 -64.94 -3.71 -57.52
CA SER A 101 -64.66 -2.69 -56.51
C SER A 101 -65.31 -3.05 -55.17
N SER A 102 -64.56 -3.50 -54.16
CA SER A 102 -65.04 -3.51 -52.76
C SER A 102 -64.02 -3.84 -51.65
N ARG A 103 -62.71 -3.54 -51.76
CA ARG A 103 -61.76 -3.87 -50.66
C ARG A 103 -60.67 -2.86 -50.28
N VAL A 104 -60.60 -1.67 -50.90
CA VAL A 104 -59.50 -0.70 -50.62
C VAL A 104 -59.90 0.46 -49.70
N ALA A 105 -61.17 0.58 -49.30
CA ALA A 105 -61.63 1.66 -48.40
C ALA A 105 -61.40 1.37 -46.90
N ALA A 106 -61.09 0.12 -46.52
CA ALA A 106 -61.07 -0.29 -45.10
C ALA A 106 -59.72 -0.09 -44.38
N HIS A 107 -58.64 0.24 -45.10
CA HIS A 107 -57.30 0.35 -44.50
C HIS A 107 -56.85 1.80 -44.23
N TYR A 108 -57.42 2.79 -44.92
CA TYR A 108 -57.09 4.21 -44.70
C TYR A 108 -57.91 4.84 -43.56
N GLU A 109 -59.13 4.35 -43.28
CA GLU A 109 -59.93 4.81 -42.14
C GLU A 109 -59.30 4.41 -40.79
N ASP A 110 -58.59 3.29 -40.73
CA ASP A 110 -57.99 2.77 -39.49
C ASP A 110 -56.71 3.56 -39.11
N ASP A 111 -55.92 3.98 -40.10
CA ASP A 111 -54.74 4.82 -39.89
C ASP A 111 -55.10 6.27 -39.54
N GLU A 112 -56.16 6.84 -40.13
CA GLU A 112 -56.65 8.19 -39.78
C GLU A 112 -57.26 8.20 -38.37
N ALA A 113 -57.99 7.15 -37.97
CA ALA A 113 -58.51 7.00 -36.62
C ALA A 113 -57.38 6.78 -35.59
N MET A 114 -56.35 6.01 -35.94
CA MET A 114 -55.17 5.81 -35.11
C MET A 114 -54.35 7.09 -34.97
N ALA A 115 -54.20 7.87 -36.05
CA ALA A 115 -53.55 9.18 -36.03
C ALA A 115 -54.33 10.21 -35.20
N ARG A 116 -55.66 10.27 -35.32
CA ARG A 116 -56.50 11.11 -34.44
C ARG A 116 -56.40 10.69 -32.98
N ARG A 117 -56.35 9.39 -32.68
CA ARG A 117 -56.19 8.87 -31.31
C ARG A 117 -54.82 9.22 -30.74
N MET A 118 -53.74 9.12 -31.53
CA MET A 118 -52.40 9.56 -31.11
C MET A 118 -52.34 11.08 -30.91
N GLN A 119 -53.00 11.85 -31.77
CA GLN A 119 -53.03 13.32 -31.67
C GLN A 119 -53.89 13.79 -30.49
N GLU A 120 -54.98 13.08 -30.18
CA GLU A 120 -55.83 13.30 -29.02
C GLU A 120 -55.15 12.83 -27.72
N GLU A 121 -54.33 11.77 -27.73
CA GLU A 121 -53.51 11.37 -26.58
C GLU A 121 -52.38 12.38 -26.31
N LEU A 122 -51.83 13.02 -27.35
CA LEU A 122 -50.80 14.06 -27.23
C LEU A 122 -51.35 15.42 -26.78
N TYR A 123 -52.61 15.75 -27.11
CA TYR A 123 -53.27 17.02 -26.73
C TYR A 123 -54.18 16.89 -25.49
N ALA A 124 -54.75 15.71 -25.19
CA ALA A 124 -55.54 15.44 -23.99
C ALA A 124 -54.68 15.06 -22.78
N GLY A 125 -53.39 14.77 -22.98
CA GLY A 125 -52.40 14.58 -21.93
C GLY A 125 -51.86 15.88 -21.31
N GLY A 126 -52.55 17.01 -21.50
CA GLY A 126 -52.16 18.34 -21.02
C GLY A 126 -52.28 18.58 -19.51
N ASP A 127 -52.50 17.55 -18.68
CA ASP A 127 -52.65 17.75 -17.22
C ASP A 127 -52.04 16.65 -16.34
N SER A 128 -50.95 16.01 -16.75
CA SER A 128 -50.26 15.03 -15.88
C SER A 128 -48.81 14.76 -16.27
N SER A 129 -47.89 15.68 -15.91
CA SER A 129 -46.52 15.37 -15.46
C SER A 129 -45.59 16.58 -15.59
N GLY A 130 -45.53 17.37 -14.52
CA GLY A 130 -44.53 18.43 -14.35
C GLY A 130 -45.21 19.72 -13.93
N GLY A 131 -45.13 20.06 -12.65
CA GLY A 131 -45.79 21.23 -12.05
C GLY A 131 -45.32 22.58 -12.59
N TYR A 132 -45.74 22.91 -13.80
CA TYR A 132 -45.59 24.18 -14.49
C TYR A 132 -46.96 24.53 -15.08
N ASP A 133 -47.43 25.76 -14.88
CA ASP A 133 -48.62 26.26 -15.56
C ASP A 133 -48.32 26.60 -17.04
N ALA A 134 -49.36 26.86 -17.83
CA ALA A 134 -49.31 27.08 -19.29
C ALA A 134 -48.35 28.19 -19.78
N ASP A 135 -47.80 29.02 -18.88
CA ASP A 135 -46.79 30.05 -19.16
C ASP A 135 -45.34 29.64 -18.77
N GLY A 136 -45.09 28.37 -18.40
CA GLY A 136 -43.73 27.84 -18.16
C GLY A 136 -43.06 28.31 -16.86
N VAL A 137 -43.79 28.96 -15.96
CA VAL A 137 -43.31 29.35 -14.62
C VAL A 137 -43.74 28.30 -13.61
N ARG A 138 -42.79 27.78 -12.83
CA ARG A 138 -43.01 26.75 -11.82
C ARG A 138 -43.82 27.33 -10.64
N ALA A 139 -44.95 26.70 -10.30
CA ALA A 139 -45.78 27.15 -9.19
C ALA A 139 -44.99 27.13 -7.86
N PRO A 140 -45.19 28.11 -6.95
CA PRO A 140 -44.58 28.08 -5.63
C PRO A 140 -45.01 26.80 -4.89
N ILE A 141 -44.05 26.07 -4.33
CA ILE A 141 -44.31 24.81 -3.63
C ILE A 141 -45.34 25.06 -2.52
N ALA A 142 -46.49 24.41 -2.65
CA ALA A 142 -47.57 24.49 -1.67
C ALA A 142 -47.10 23.95 -0.33
N ARG A 143 -47.49 24.61 0.76
CA ARG A 143 -47.14 24.19 2.12
C ARG A 143 -47.92 22.91 2.46
N THR A 144 -47.27 21.76 2.35
CA THR A 144 -47.81 20.48 2.80
C THR A 144 -47.59 20.35 4.30
N THR A 145 -48.65 20.40 5.09
CA THR A 145 -48.62 19.94 6.49
C THR A 145 -49.04 18.47 6.49
N GLU A 146 -48.09 17.55 6.59
CA GLU A 146 -48.42 16.14 6.86
C GLU A 146 -48.93 16.03 8.30
N THR A 147 -50.25 15.90 8.44
CA THR A 147 -50.87 15.38 9.65
C THR A 147 -50.72 13.87 9.65
N LEU A 148 -49.77 13.34 10.43
CA LEU A 148 -49.72 11.93 10.78
C LEU A 148 -50.93 11.64 11.66
N VAL A 149 -51.82 10.77 11.19
CA VAL A 149 -53.03 10.34 11.90
C VAL A 149 -52.64 9.70 13.24
N GLY A 150 -52.83 10.47 14.30
CA GLY A 150 -53.06 10.03 15.68
C GLY A 150 -54.19 10.91 16.21
N GLY A 151 -55.27 10.29 16.67
CA GLY A 151 -56.51 10.97 17.05
C GLY A 151 -56.34 12.03 18.15
N PRO A 152 -57.36 12.88 18.36
CA PRO A 152 -57.35 13.83 19.45
C PRO A 152 -57.37 13.05 20.78
N ASP A 153 -56.57 13.49 21.74
CA ASP A 153 -56.40 12.94 23.10
C ASP A 153 -55.20 11.99 23.27
N GLY A 154 -54.00 12.57 23.35
CA GLY A 154 -52.79 11.86 23.75
C GLY A 154 -51.62 12.80 24.04
N ASP A 155 -51.46 13.16 25.30
CA ASP A 155 -50.40 13.95 25.92
C ASP A 155 -48.98 13.38 25.64
N TYR A 156 -48.35 13.72 24.50
CA TYR A 156 -46.96 13.32 24.19
C TYR A 156 -46.21 14.39 23.36
N GLY A 157 -46.00 15.58 23.95
CA GLY A 157 -45.30 16.70 23.30
C GLY A 157 -43.76 16.65 23.34
N ASP A 158 -43.17 15.80 24.18
CA ASP A 158 -41.71 15.83 24.45
C ASP A 158 -40.92 14.79 23.63
N ASP A 159 -41.52 13.62 23.36
CA ASP A 159 -40.82 12.50 22.71
C ASP A 159 -40.61 12.70 21.19
N MET A 160 -41.52 13.37 20.49
CA MET A 160 -41.39 13.57 19.05
C MET A 160 -40.27 14.57 18.72
N HIS A 161 -40.10 15.61 19.54
CA HIS A 161 -39.02 16.57 19.40
C HIS A 161 -37.67 15.92 19.72
N ALA A 162 -37.60 15.10 20.77
CA ALA A 162 -36.42 14.31 21.10
C ALA A 162 -36.01 13.35 19.96
N HIS A 163 -36.97 12.66 19.34
CA HIS A 163 -36.71 11.77 18.20
C HIS A 163 -36.23 12.53 16.95
N VAL A 164 -36.81 13.68 16.62
CA VAL A 164 -36.38 14.52 15.49
C VAL A 164 -34.98 15.08 15.74
N LEU A 165 -34.68 15.54 16.96
CA LEU A 165 -33.37 16.09 17.33
C LEU A 165 -32.30 14.98 17.35
N GLN A 166 -32.66 13.77 17.78
CA GLN A 166 -31.83 12.58 17.71
C GLN A 166 -31.56 12.17 16.26
N GLN A 167 -32.56 12.24 15.37
CA GLN A 167 -32.39 11.97 13.94
C GLN A 167 -31.52 13.03 13.26
N MET A 168 -31.66 14.30 13.62
CA MET A 168 -30.80 15.39 13.15
C MET A 168 -29.35 15.20 13.63
N ARG A 169 -29.15 14.84 14.90
CA ARG A 169 -27.83 14.54 15.47
C ARG A 169 -27.18 13.32 14.81
N ALA A 170 -27.95 12.27 14.53
CA ALA A 170 -27.48 11.09 13.80
C ALA A 170 -27.08 11.45 12.36
N ARG A 171 -27.85 12.31 11.68
CA ARG A 171 -27.51 12.83 10.34
C ARG A 171 -26.27 13.73 10.37
N GLN A 172 -26.08 14.53 11.41
CA GLN A 172 -24.90 15.39 11.56
C GLN A 172 -23.64 14.56 11.85
N GLN A 173 -23.72 13.55 12.73
CA GLN A 173 -22.64 12.60 13.00
C GLN A 173 -22.30 11.74 11.78
N ALA A 174 -23.31 11.35 10.97
CA ALA A 174 -23.08 10.63 9.73
C ALA A 174 -22.40 11.49 8.64
N ARG A 175 -22.48 12.81 8.75
CA ARG A 175 -21.79 13.78 7.88
C ARG A 175 -20.39 14.13 8.38
N SER A 176 -20.12 14.02 9.69
CA SER A 176 -18.78 14.21 10.25
C SER A 176 -17.90 12.97 10.11
N ALA A 177 -18.49 11.77 10.17
CA ALA A 177 -17.81 10.55 9.75
C ALA A 177 -17.72 10.56 8.23
N GLY A 178 -16.50 10.51 7.67
CA GLY A 178 -16.25 10.56 6.22
C GLY A 178 -17.16 9.65 5.39
N ARG A 179 -17.27 9.97 4.08
CA ARG A 179 -18.10 9.17 3.16
C ARG A 179 -17.67 7.70 3.23
N ALA A 180 -18.64 6.82 3.48
CA ALA A 180 -18.42 5.39 3.42
C ALA A 180 -18.05 4.98 1.99
N GLY A 181 -17.12 4.05 1.86
CA GLY A 181 -16.63 3.58 0.57
C GLY A 181 -16.04 2.18 0.68
N VAL A 182 -15.45 1.70 -0.42
CA VAL A 182 -14.84 0.36 -0.50
C VAL A 182 -13.74 0.17 0.56
N PHE A 183 -12.94 1.21 0.80
CA PHE A 183 -11.79 1.19 1.71
C PHE A 183 -12.04 1.90 3.06
N ASN A 184 -13.13 2.66 3.17
CA ASN A 184 -13.54 3.35 4.40
C ASN A 184 -14.91 2.81 4.84
N GLN A 185 -14.91 1.56 5.30
CA GLN A 185 -16.11 0.83 5.68
C GLN A 185 -16.55 1.18 7.09
N ARG A 186 -17.86 1.31 7.30
CA ARG A 186 -18.43 1.55 8.63
C ARG A 186 -18.67 0.23 9.37
N PRO A 187 -18.44 0.17 10.69
CA PRO A 187 -18.77 -1.01 11.49
C PRO A 187 -20.29 -1.19 11.52
N ILE A 188 -20.76 -2.40 11.20
CA ILE A 188 -22.19 -2.76 11.27
C ILE A 188 -22.35 -4.01 12.14
N PRO A 189 -23.07 -3.93 13.28
CA PRO A 189 -23.00 -4.92 14.35
C PRO A 189 -23.72 -6.26 14.09
N SER A 190 -24.34 -6.50 12.93
CA SER A 190 -25.26 -7.65 12.76
C SER A 190 -25.11 -8.47 11.47
N ILE A 191 -24.07 -8.24 10.66
CA ILE A 191 -24.04 -8.77 9.27
C ILE A 191 -22.84 -9.68 9.00
N TRP A 192 -21.96 -9.80 9.97
CA TRP A 192 -20.63 -10.38 9.77
C TRP A 192 -20.40 -11.68 10.51
N ASP A 193 -21.43 -12.20 11.16
CA ASP A 193 -21.43 -13.57 11.64
C ASP A 193 -21.24 -14.51 10.44
N GLU A 194 -20.27 -15.41 10.50
CA GLU A 194 -19.91 -16.34 9.43
C GLU A 194 -21.06 -17.31 9.09
N SER A 195 -22.06 -17.40 9.97
CA SER A 195 -23.32 -18.13 9.79
C SER A 195 -24.40 -17.37 9.02
N ALA A 196 -24.17 -16.11 8.63
CA ALA A 196 -25.17 -15.26 8.00
C ALA A 196 -25.36 -15.58 6.51
N ASP A 197 -26.63 -15.63 6.06
CA ASP A 197 -27.00 -15.89 4.67
C ASP A 197 -26.26 -14.96 3.67
N PRO A 198 -25.86 -15.44 2.48
CA PRO A 198 -25.11 -14.66 1.50
C PRO A 198 -25.80 -13.34 1.10
N ASP A 199 -27.13 -13.32 1.08
CA ASP A 199 -27.91 -12.10 0.82
C ASP A 199 -27.83 -11.07 1.95
N THR A 200 -27.78 -11.53 3.21
CA THR A 200 -27.61 -10.64 4.36
C THR A 200 -26.22 -10.02 4.34
N ARG A 201 -25.19 -10.82 4.08
CA ARG A 201 -23.80 -10.38 3.92
C ARG A 201 -23.65 -9.35 2.80
N ARG A 202 -24.31 -9.57 1.65
CA ARG A 202 -24.34 -8.62 0.53
C ARG A 202 -24.97 -7.28 0.94
N ARG A 203 -26.11 -7.29 1.63
CA ARG A 203 -26.77 -6.07 2.12
C ARG A 203 -25.92 -5.32 3.12
N GLY A 204 -25.21 -6.03 4.02
CA GLY A 204 -24.31 -5.36 4.95
C GLY A 204 -23.07 -4.79 4.31
N LEU A 205 -22.52 -5.46 3.30
CA LEU A 205 -21.41 -4.90 2.53
C LEU A 205 -21.86 -3.62 1.80
N ALA A 206 -23.06 -3.61 1.23
CA ALA A 206 -23.65 -2.41 0.64
C ALA A 206 -23.81 -1.30 1.68
N GLN A 207 -24.36 -1.59 2.85
CA GLN A 207 -24.53 -0.60 3.91
C GLN A 207 -23.18 -0.08 4.46
N ALA A 208 -22.19 -0.96 4.62
CA ALA A 208 -20.89 -0.62 5.18
C ALA A 208 -20.06 0.24 4.22
N THR A 209 -20.23 0.01 2.92
CA THR A 209 -19.55 0.76 1.84
C THR A 209 -20.38 1.93 1.31
N GLY A 210 -21.56 2.21 1.88
CA GLY A 210 -22.45 3.27 1.39
C GLY A 210 -22.99 3.03 -0.03
N GLY A 211 -23.12 1.76 -0.45
CA GLY A 211 -23.60 1.33 -1.76
C GLY A 211 -22.48 1.13 -2.79
N ALA A 212 -21.23 1.45 -2.46
CA ALA A 212 -20.12 1.32 -3.41
C ALA A 212 -19.84 -0.13 -3.83
N SER A 213 -20.09 -1.11 -2.95
CA SER A 213 -19.93 -2.53 -3.29
C SER A 213 -20.93 -3.02 -4.34
N GLU A 214 -22.08 -2.35 -4.53
CA GLU A 214 -23.10 -2.76 -5.50
C GLU A 214 -22.81 -2.29 -6.93
N GLN A 215 -21.87 -1.37 -7.11
CA GLN A 215 -21.52 -0.82 -8.42
C GLN A 215 -20.89 -1.86 -9.34
N SER A 216 -20.15 -2.83 -8.79
CA SER A 216 -19.49 -3.89 -9.55
C SER A 216 -19.11 -5.07 -8.66
N SER A 217 -19.07 -6.28 -9.22
CA SER A 217 -18.53 -7.48 -8.55
C SER A 217 -17.07 -7.29 -8.12
N LYS A 218 -16.27 -6.52 -8.88
CA LYS A 218 -14.90 -6.17 -8.50
C LYS A 218 -14.87 -5.28 -7.26
N ALA A 219 -15.78 -4.30 -7.16
CA ALA A 219 -15.89 -3.42 -6.01
C ALA A 219 -16.32 -4.19 -4.76
N ALA A 220 -17.27 -5.13 -4.89
CA ALA A 220 -17.65 -6.04 -3.81
C ALA A 220 -16.45 -6.88 -3.33
N ARG A 221 -15.70 -7.51 -4.24
CA ARG A 221 -14.53 -8.32 -3.88
C ARG A 221 -13.44 -7.49 -3.20
N LEU A 222 -13.17 -6.28 -3.67
CA LEU A 222 -12.20 -5.39 -3.03
C LEU A 222 -12.65 -4.96 -1.63
N ALA A 223 -13.94 -4.66 -1.47
CA ALA A 223 -14.50 -4.34 -0.16
C ALA A 223 -14.32 -5.51 0.81
N GLU A 224 -14.54 -6.75 0.37
CA GLU A 224 -14.29 -7.92 1.22
C GLU A 224 -12.80 -8.15 1.51
N LEU A 225 -11.92 -7.94 0.52
CA LEU A 225 -10.47 -8.16 0.67
C LEU A 225 -9.80 -7.20 1.65
N PHE A 226 -10.19 -5.92 1.62
CA PHE A 226 -9.61 -4.87 2.45
C PHE A 226 -10.51 -4.49 3.64
N ARG A 227 -11.52 -5.32 3.92
CA ARG A 227 -12.42 -5.15 5.05
C ARG A 227 -11.64 -5.09 6.38
N PRO A 228 -11.86 -4.06 7.22
CA PRO A 228 -11.31 -4.01 8.57
C PRO A 228 -11.81 -5.20 9.43
N PRO A 229 -11.00 -5.68 10.38
CA PRO A 229 -11.33 -6.83 11.23
C PRO A 229 -12.33 -6.46 12.34
N PHE A 230 -13.56 -6.11 11.97
CA PHE A 230 -14.59 -5.64 12.92
C PHE A 230 -14.90 -6.62 14.06
N GLU A 231 -14.66 -7.92 13.86
CA GLU A 231 -14.84 -8.96 14.88
C GLU A 231 -13.77 -8.94 15.98
N LEU A 232 -12.59 -8.40 15.68
CA LEU A 232 -11.52 -8.18 16.65
C LEU A 232 -11.63 -6.81 17.32
N MET A 233 -12.15 -5.82 16.59
CA MET A 233 -12.15 -4.41 17.01
C MET A 233 -13.12 -4.13 18.15
N SER A 234 -12.61 -3.59 19.25
CA SER A 234 -13.41 -2.94 20.29
C SER A 234 -13.63 -1.47 19.95
N GLN A 235 -14.90 -1.08 19.76
CA GLN A 235 -15.30 0.29 19.38
C GLN A 235 -15.48 1.19 20.60
N ILE A 236 -14.44 1.32 21.42
CA ILE A 236 -14.44 2.08 22.68
C ILE A 236 -13.41 3.23 22.62
N PRO A 237 -13.63 4.33 23.36
CA PRO A 237 -12.63 5.39 23.48
C PRO A 237 -11.39 4.92 24.26
N TRP A 238 -10.30 5.68 24.15
CA TRP A 238 -9.00 5.32 24.72
C TRP A 238 -9.02 5.09 26.24
N ASP A 239 -9.72 5.94 26.99
CA ASP A 239 -9.79 5.81 28.45
C ASP A 239 -10.49 4.51 28.87
N ASP A 240 -11.66 4.24 28.28
CA ASP A 240 -12.43 3.02 28.54
C ASP A 240 -11.65 1.75 28.19
N ALA A 241 -10.82 1.80 27.14
CA ALA A 241 -9.94 0.71 26.76
C ALA A 241 -8.93 0.37 27.85
N ARG A 242 -8.36 1.39 28.50
CA ARG A 242 -7.42 1.21 29.61
C ARG A 242 -8.10 0.57 30.80
N ASP A 243 -9.30 0.99 31.13
CA ASP A 243 -10.03 0.43 32.26
C ASP A 243 -10.46 -1.01 31.99
N LYS A 244 -10.97 -1.30 30.79
CA LYS A 244 -11.27 -2.67 30.36
C LYS A 244 -10.03 -3.57 30.34
N GLY A 245 -8.88 -3.05 29.92
CA GLY A 245 -7.61 -3.79 29.93
C GLY A 245 -7.13 -4.12 31.34
N LYS A 246 -7.37 -3.23 32.32
CA LYS A 246 -7.07 -3.50 33.73
C LYS A 246 -8.01 -4.56 34.31
N GLU A 247 -9.30 -4.49 33.98
CA GLU A 247 -10.33 -5.42 34.45
C GLU A 247 -10.15 -6.83 33.89
N GLU A 248 -10.00 -6.96 32.57
CA GLU A 248 -9.83 -8.24 31.88
C GLU A 248 -8.39 -8.78 31.96
N LYS A 249 -7.44 -7.97 32.45
CA LYS A 249 -5.99 -8.26 32.45
C LYS A 249 -5.48 -8.63 31.05
N LYS A 250 -5.93 -7.89 30.04
CA LYS A 250 -5.51 -8.03 28.64
C LYS A 250 -4.67 -6.83 28.21
N TRP A 251 -3.70 -7.07 27.35
CA TRP A 251 -2.89 -6.01 26.75
C TRP A 251 -3.72 -5.18 25.77
N ILE A 252 -3.34 -3.94 25.50
CA ILE A 252 -4.05 -3.12 24.49
C ILE A 252 -3.22 -3.10 23.23
N LEU A 253 -3.80 -3.55 22.11
CA LEU A 253 -3.18 -3.49 20.79
C LEU A 253 -3.86 -2.38 19.99
N VAL A 254 -3.15 -1.28 19.78
CA VAL A 254 -3.64 -0.10 19.05
C VAL A 254 -3.13 -0.15 17.62
N ASN A 255 -4.02 0.11 16.66
CA ASN A 255 -3.72 0.23 15.24
C ASN A 255 -4.31 1.54 14.70
N VAL A 256 -3.47 2.52 14.39
CA VAL A 256 -3.88 3.80 13.80
C VAL A 256 -3.67 3.76 12.29
N GLN A 257 -4.73 4.03 11.54
CA GLN A 257 -4.75 3.95 10.09
C GLN A 257 -5.19 5.26 9.43
N ASP A 258 -4.54 5.61 8.32
CA ASP A 258 -5.02 6.59 7.36
C ASP A 258 -5.60 5.84 6.14
N PRO A 259 -6.88 6.04 5.79
CA PRO A 259 -7.49 5.37 4.64
C PRO A 259 -6.85 5.74 3.30
N SER A 260 -6.12 6.86 3.24
CA SER A 260 -5.42 7.33 2.04
C SER A 260 -4.15 6.52 1.74
N ILE A 261 -3.62 5.80 2.74
CA ILE A 261 -2.36 5.07 2.65
C ILE A 261 -2.62 3.59 2.38
N PHE A 262 -2.03 3.06 1.31
CA PHE A 262 -2.29 1.69 0.87
C PHE A 262 -1.74 0.63 1.83
N ASP A 263 -0.61 0.90 2.49
CA ASP A 263 -0.01 -0.01 3.47
C ASP A 263 -0.97 -0.33 4.64
N CYS A 264 -1.79 0.65 5.05
CA CYS A 264 -2.86 0.45 6.02
C CYS A 264 -3.92 -0.55 5.53
N GLN A 265 -4.24 -0.53 4.23
CA GLN A 265 -5.19 -1.47 3.63
C GLN A 265 -4.55 -2.87 3.53
N GLN A 266 -3.26 -2.94 3.19
CA GLN A 266 -2.54 -4.21 3.11
C GLN A 266 -2.57 -4.98 4.43
N LEU A 267 -2.48 -4.29 5.58
CA LEU A 267 -2.65 -4.91 6.90
C LEU A 267 -3.99 -5.65 7.06
N ASN A 268 -5.09 -5.07 6.57
CA ASN A 268 -6.43 -5.68 6.65
C ASN A 268 -6.53 -6.97 5.83
N ARG A 269 -5.72 -7.13 4.78
CA ARG A 269 -5.69 -8.34 3.96
C ARG A 269 -4.71 -9.38 4.49
N ASP A 270 -3.50 -8.95 4.85
CA ASP A 270 -2.36 -9.83 5.06
C ASP A 270 -2.13 -10.18 6.54
N ILE A 271 -2.42 -9.26 7.47
CA ILE A 271 -2.20 -9.44 8.92
C ILE A 271 -3.50 -9.86 9.62
N TRP A 272 -4.53 -9.02 9.55
CA TRP A 272 -5.71 -9.17 10.41
C TRP A 272 -6.64 -10.33 10.02
N LYS A 273 -6.46 -10.91 8.83
CA LYS A 273 -7.18 -12.10 8.37
C LYS A 273 -6.48 -13.42 8.71
N HIS A 274 -5.22 -13.36 9.14
CA HIS A 274 -4.48 -14.55 9.49
C HIS A 274 -5.07 -15.18 10.75
N GLU A 275 -5.46 -16.46 10.68
CA GLU A 275 -6.23 -17.11 11.75
C GLU A 275 -5.48 -17.15 13.09
N GLY A 276 -4.19 -17.49 13.06
CA GLY A 276 -3.36 -17.52 14.26
C GLY A 276 -3.21 -16.15 14.94
N ILE A 277 -3.21 -15.06 14.15
CA ILE A 277 -3.14 -13.69 14.72
C ILE A 277 -4.51 -13.33 15.30
N ARG A 278 -5.59 -13.62 14.57
CA ARG A 278 -6.97 -13.37 14.99
C ARG A 278 -7.28 -14.02 16.33
N GLU A 279 -6.94 -15.29 16.51
CA GLU A 279 -7.18 -16.03 17.75
C GLU A 279 -6.36 -15.48 18.91
N LEU A 280 -5.05 -15.29 18.69
CA LEU A 280 -4.14 -14.77 19.72
C LEU A 280 -4.52 -13.36 20.18
N VAL A 281 -4.88 -12.48 19.25
CA VAL A 281 -5.34 -11.12 19.54
C VAL A 281 -6.66 -11.14 20.31
N LYS A 282 -7.63 -11.97 19.92
CA LYS A 282 -8.94 -12.05 20.60
C LYS A 282 -8.83 -12.54 22.05
N GLU A 283 -7.92 -13.48 22.31
CA GLU A 283 -7.71 -14.03 23.64
C GLU A 283 -6.93 -13.09 24.56
N ASN A 284 -5.80 -12.53 24.08
CA ASN A 284 -4.81 -11.86 24.94
C ASN A 284 -4.88 -10.32 24.88
N PHE A 285 -5.49 -9.76 23.84
CA PHE A 285 -5.46 -8.32 23.59
C PHE A 285 -6.86 -7.71 23.50
N ILE A 286 -6.97 -6.44 23.88
CA ILE A 286 -8.06 -5.55 23.50
C ILE A 286 -7.60 -4.83 22.25
N PHE A 287 -8.09 -5.28 21.09
CA PHE A 287 -7.72 -4.68 19.82
C PHE A 287 -8.56 -3.43 19.53
N ILE A 288 -7.88 -2.33 19.27
CA ILE A 288 -8.50 -1.04 18.98
C ILE A 288 -7.89 -0.48 17.72
N GLN A 289 -8.76 -0.08 16.81
CA GLN A 289 -8.35 0.54 15.57
C GLN A 289 -9.00 1.92 15.46
N TYR A 290 -8.14 2.93 15.31
CA TYR A 290 -8.55 4.32 15.11
C TYR A 290 -8.20 4.75 13.69
N SER A 291 -9.08 5.57 13.10
CA SER A 291 -8.70 6.37 11.96
C SER A 291 -7.90 7.59 12.44
N LYS A 292 -7.01 8.13 11.61
CA LYS A 292 -6.30 9.39 11.85
C LYS A 292 -7.22 10.52 12.30
N ASP A 293 -8.43 10.59 11.74
CA ASP A 293 -9.43 11.62 12.03
C ASP A 293 -10.47 11.19 13.09
N ASP A 294 -10.31 10.04 13.74
CA ASP A 294 -11.29 9.53 14.70
C ASP A 294 -11.17 10.26 16.05
N PRO A 295 -12.21 10.99 16.51
CA PRO A 295 -12.16 11.73 17.76
C PRO A 295 -11.95 10.83 18.98
N ARG A 296 -12.30 9.53 18.91
CA ARG A 296 -12.10 8.57 20.01
C ARG A 296 -10.63 8.25 20.26
N GLY A 297 -9.83 8.31 19.20
CA GLY A 297 -8.39 8.02 19.21
C GLY A 297 -7.52 9.25 19.44
N ASN A 298 -8.09 10.46 19.45
CA ASN A 298 -7.34 11.71 19.53
C ASN A 298 -6.37 11.77 20.72
N GLN A 299 -6.81 11.31 21.90
CA GLN A 299 -5.94 11.28 23.07
C GLN A 299 -4.72 10.38 22.80
N TYR A 300 -4.95 9.15 22.33
CA TYR A 300 -3.87 8.23 22.00
C TYR A 300 -2.90 8.83 20.97
N ILE A 301 -3.44 9.31 19.83
CA ILE A 301 -2.66 9.85 18.73
C ILE A 301 -1.82 11.05 19.19
N GLN A 302 -2.36 11.91 20.05
CA GLN A 302 -1.63 13.08 20.55
C GLN A 302 -0.49 12.72 21.50
N TYR A 303 -0.67 11.72 22.37
CA TYR A 303 0.33 11.36 23.38
C TYR A 303 1.39 10.39 22.86
N TYR A 304 0.99 9.45 22.01
CA TYR A 304 1.79 8.30 21.66
C TYR A 304 2.27 8.28 20.22
N PHE A 305 1.67 9.09 19.33
CA PHE A 305 2.03 9.10 17.92
C PHE A 305 2.48 10.50 17.45
N PRO A 306 3.72 10.91 17.77
CA PRO A 306 4.23 12.24 17.45
C PRO A 306 4.38 12.48 15.94
N LEU A 307 4.57 11.42 15.16
CA LEU A 307 4.75 11.45 13.70
C LEU A 307 3.42 11.32 12.93
N LYS A 308 2.27 11.58 13.57
CA LYS A 308 0.93 11.50 12.95
C LYS A 308 0.74 12.31 11.67
N ASP A 309 1.55 13.35 11.47
CA ASP A 309 1.48 14.23 10.30
C ASP A 309 2.33 13.70 9.13
N SER A 310 3.19 12.70 9.37
CA SER A 310 4.00 12.05 8.33
C SER A 310 3.30 10.81 7.79
N ASP A 311 2.99 10.82 6.50
CA ASP A 311 2.38 9.66 5.83
C ASP A 311 3.29 8.41 5.91
N ALA A 312 4.61 8.61 5.93
CA ALA A 312 5.58 7.51 6.02
C ALA A 312 5.61 6.83 7.40
N ALA A 313 4.94 7.38 8.41
CA ALA A 313 4.84 6.78 9.74
C ALA A 313 3.63 5.85 9.88
N TYR A 314 2.73 5.82 8.89
CA TYR A 314 1.60 4.91 8.85
C TYR A 314 1.96 3.64 8.08
N PRO A 315 1.37 2.49 8.44
CA PRO A 315 0.49 2.27 9.59
C PRO A 315 1.26 2.34 10.92
N HIS A 316 0.56 2.71 12.00
CA HIS A 316 1.13 2.71 13.35
C HIS A 316 0.42 1.68 14.22
N ILE A 317 1.16 0.64 14.63
CA ILE A 317 0.69 -0.42 15.51
C ILE A 317 1.52 -0.37 16.80
N ALA A 318 0.88 -0.44 17.96
CA ALA A 318 1.60 -0.48 19.22
C ALA A 318 0.90 -1.37 20.26
N ILE A 319 1.69 -1.96 21.14
CA ILE A 319 1.21 -2.62 22.36
C ILE A 319 1.39 -1.66 23.52
N VAL A 320 0.31 -1.45 24.28
CA VAL A 320 0.29 -0.58 25.47
C VAL A 320 -0.09 -1.38 26.70
N ASP A 321 0.62 -1.12 27.80
CA ASP A 321 0.24 -1.63 29.12
C ASP A 321 -0.99 -0.87 29.64
N PRO A 322 -2.14 -1.53 29.91
CA PRO A 322 -3.32 -0.86 30.45
C PRO A 322 -3.10 -0.21 31.83
N ARG A 323 -2.12 -0.69 32.62
CA ARG A 323 -1.85 -0.21 33.99
C ARG A 323 -1.03 1.06 33.98
N THR A 324 0.13 1.03 33.33
CA THR A 324 1.05 2.17 33.30
C THR A 324 0.70 3.15 32.19
N GLY A 325 0.06 2.68 31.11
CA GLY A 325 -0.14 3.46 29.90
C GLY A 325 1.15 3.64 29.09
N GLU A 326 2.18 2.82 29.31
CA GLU A 326 3.42 2.89 28.53
C GLU A 326 3.29 2.08 27.24
N GLN A 327 3.80 2.63 26.13
CA GLN A 327 4.02 1.87 24.91
C GLN A 327 5.19 0.91 25.13
N VAL A 328 4.91 -0.38 25.04
CA VAL A 328 5.89 -1.44 25.30
C VAL A 328 6.52 -1.94 24.00
N LYS A 329 5.73 -1.95 22.91
CA LYS A 329 6.20 -2.36 21.59
C LYS A 329 5.56 -1.51 20.50
N VAL A 330 6.31 -1.10 19.49
CA VAL A 330 5.82 -0.24 18.39
C VAL A 330 6.30 -0.74 17.02
N TRP A 331 5.38 -0.76 16.06
CA TRP A 331 5.63 -0.97 14.64
C TRP A 331 5.01 0.20 13.87
N SER A 332 5.87 1.09 13.34
CA SER A 332 5.43 2.28 12.60
C SER A 332 6.07 2.33 11.21
N GLY A 333 5.27 2.64 10.20
CA GLY A 333 5.73 2.87 8.82
C GLY A 333 6.09 1.60 8.03
N PRO A 334 6.44 1.76 6.74
CA PRO A 334 6.85 0.65 5.89
C PRO A 334 8.29 0.17 6.18
N PRO A 335 8.60 -1.11 5.92
CA PRO A 335 7.71 -2.12 5.32
C PRO A 335 6.70 -2.69 6.32
N VAL A 336 5.50 -2.99 5.83
CA VAL A 336 4.49 -3.74 6.58
C VAL A 336 5.07 -5.10 6.99
N PRO A 337 4.96 -5.52 8.26
CA PRO A 337 5.51 -6.79 8.72
C PRO A 337 4.83 -7.96 7.99
N VAL A 338 5.56 -9.07 7.85
CA VAL A 338 5.00 -10.33 7.33
C VAL A 338 4.19 -11.01 8.42
N ALA A 339 3.08 -11.66 8.07
CA ALA A 339 2.16 -12.28 9.04
C ALA A 339 2.84 -13.30 9.98
N GLY A 340 3.74 -14.14 9.45
CA GLY A 340 4.50 -15.11 10.24
C GLY A 340 5.39 -14.43 11.29
N ASP A 341 6.16 -13.43 10.86
CA ASP A 341 7.06 -12.68 11.74
C ASP A 341 6.29 -11.90 12.80
N PHE A 342 5.17 -11.28 12.42
CA PHE A 342 4.32 -10.56 13.35
C PHE A 342 3.72 -11.49 14.41
N LEU A 343 3.25 -12.68 14.02
CA LEU A 343 2.76 -13.69 14.95
C LEU A 343 3.86 -14.13 15.93
N MET A 344 5.05 -14.42 15.42
CA MET A 344 6.19 -14.80 16.26
C MET A 344 6.53 -13.69 17.28
N GLN A 345 6.55 -12.44 16.85
CA GLN A 345 6.80 -11.30 17.73
C GLN A 345 5.70 -11.11 18.79
N LEU A 346 4.44 -11.37 18.47
CA LEU A 346 3.35 -11.35 19.46
C LEU A 346 3.48 -12.47 20.49
N VAL A 347 3.85 -13.69 20.07
CA VAL A 347 4.06 -14.82 20.98
C VAL A 347 5.27 -14.56 21.88
N GLU A 348 6.38 -14.11 21.30
CA GLU A 348 7.59 -13.73 22.04
C GLU A 348 7.29 -12.62 23.07
N PHE A 349 6.47 -11.64 22.69
CA PHE A 349 6.01 -10.60 23.59
C PHE A 349 5.21 -11.19 24.76
N LEU A 350 4.22 -12.04 24.50
CA LEU A 350 3.40 -12.63 25.57
C LEU A 350 4.19 -13.55 26.52
N ASP A 351 5.28 -14.16 26.05
CA ASP A 351 6.17 -14.97 26.89
C ASP A 351 7.05 -14.08 27.80
N ARG A 352 7.60 -12.98 27.24
CA ARG A 352 8.45 -12.04 27.99
C ARG A 352 7.66 -11.14 28.93
N TYR A 353 6.45 -10.76 28.53
CA TYR A 353 5.64 -9.75 29.20
C TYR A 353 4.38 -10.35 29.77
N SER A 354 4.20 -10.20 31.08
CA SER A 354 3.02 -10.70 31.77
C SER A 354 2.33 -9.59 32.53
N LEU A 355 1.00 -9.55 32.43
CA LEU A 355 0.17 -8.72 33.30
C LEU A 355 -0.01 -9.36 34.68
N ASP A 356 0.54 -10.53 35.00
CA ASP A 356 0.39 -11.07 36.36
C ASP A 356 1.28 -10.32 37.35
N VAL A 357 0.69 -9.88 38.47
CA VAL A 357 1.42 -9.18 39.55
C VAL A 357 2.53 -10.05 40.16
N THR A 358 2.42 -11.37 40.02
CA THR A 358 3.37 -12.35 40.55
C THR A 358 4.60 -12.54 39.66
N LYS A 359 4.51 -12.19 38.38
CA LYS A 359 5.59 -12.37 37.40
C LYS A 359 6.27 -11.02 37.16
N LYS A 360 7.60 -11.02 37.03
CA LYS A 360 8.38 -9.79 36.87
C LYS A 360 8.60 -9.50 35.39
N ASN A 361 8.13 -8.34 34.95
CA ASN A 361 8.33 -7.83 33.61
C ASN A 361 9.79 -7.35 33.42
N PRO A 362 10.40 -7.51 32.24
CA PRO A 362 11.73 -6.96 31.98
C PRO A 362 11.69 -5.43 32.05
N VAL A 363 12.72 -4.83 32.66
CA VAL A 363 12.85 -3.38 32.82
C VAL A 363 13.66 -2.81 31.66
N ALA A 364 13.14 -1.79 30.98
CA ALA A 364 13.85 -1.09 29.92
C ALA A 364 15.17 -0.52 30.46
N LYS A 365 16.30 -0.89 29.82
CA LYS A 365 17.56 -0.17 30.07
C LYS A 365 17.38 1.27 29.60
N ARG A 366 17.92 2.23 30.35
CA ARG A 366 17.89 3.65 29.95
C ARG A 366 18.43 3.75 28.53
N LYS A 367 17.67 4.43 27.67
CA LYS A 367 18.08 4.76 26.31
C LYS A 367 19.54 5.20 26.36
N PRO A 368 20.47 4.63 25.57
CA PRO A 368 21.80 5.21 25.49
C PRO A 368 21.60 6.68 25.14
N GLU A 369 22.11 7.58 25.99
CA GLU A 369 22.03 9.02 25.73
C GLU A 369 22.44 9.22 24.27
N LYS A 370 21.63 9.98 23.51
CA LYS A 370 21.85 10.27 22.09
C LYS A 370 23.37 10.33 21.85
N PRO A 371 23.93 9.59 20.87
CA PRO A 371 25.37 9.66 20.62
C PRO A 371 25.70 11.15 20.55
N LYS A 372 26.57 11.60 21.46
CA LYS A 372 26.90 13.02 21.64
C LYS A 372 27.05 13.60 20.24
N SER A 373 26.28 14.65 19.93
CA SER A 373 26.34 15.31 18.63
C SER A 373 27.80 15.46 18.26
N VAL A 374 28.25 14.74 17.24
CA VAL A 374 29.66 14.70 16.90
C VAL A 374 30.02 16.13 16.50
N ASP A 375 30.94 16.75 17.24
CA ASP A 375 31.36 18.12 17.00
C ASP A 375 32.00 18.18 15.60
N VAL A 376 31.25 18.70 14.62
CA VAL A 376 31.64 18.78 13.20
C VAL A 376 32.99 19.48 13.00
N ASN A 377 33.35 20.39 13.91
CA ASN A 377 34.61 21.13 13.88
C ASN A 377 35.85 20.32 14.32
N ARG A 378 35.66 19.11 14.88
CA ARG A 378 36.74 18.23 15.33
C ARG A 378 36.95 17.00 14.44
N LEU A 379 36.01 16.74 13.54
CA LEU A 379 36.11 15.67 12.55
C LEU A 379 37.14 16.02 11.48
N THR A 380 37.92 15.03 11.04
CA THR A 380 38.77 15.17 9.86
C THR A 380 37.93 15.15 8.58
N GLU A 381 38.43 15.71 7.48
CA GLU A 381 37.72 15.74 6.19
C GLU A 381 37.33 14.34 5.70
N GLU A 382 38.20 13.35 5.94
CA GLU A 382 37.98 11.94 5.58
C GLU A 382 36.84 11.31 6.39
N GLU A 383 36.78 11.56 7.71
CA GLU A 383 35.71 11.06 8.57
C GLU A 383 34.36 11.71 8.23
N MET A 384 34.38 12.98 7.83
CA MET A 384 33.19 13.68 7.34
C MET A 384 32.69 13.11 6.00
N LEU A 385 33.60 12.67 5.12
CA LEU A 385 33.26 12.07 3.83
C LEU A 385 32.65 10.68 4.00
N ASP A 386 33.19 9.85 4.90
CA ASP A 386 32.63 8.54 5.23
C ASP A 386 31.24 8.66 5.87
N LEU A 387 31.06 9.58 6.81
CA LEU A 387 29.75 9.89 7.40
C LEU A 387 28.76 10.38 6.34
N ALA A 388 29.20 11.20 5.39
CA ALA A 388 28.37 11.68 4.30
C ALA A 388 27.98 10.54 3.34
N LEU A 389 28.90 9.62 3.04
CA LEU A 389 28.65 8.47 2.18
C LEU A 389 27.68 7.47 2.84
N GLN A 390 27.83 7.21 4.13
CA GLN A 390 26.90 6.39 4.92
C GLN A 390 25.50 7.01 4.99
N ASN A 391 25.39 8.32 5.24
CA ASN A 391 24.11 9.02 5.23
C ASN A 391 23.47 9.06 3.84
N SER A 392 24.28 9.16 2.78
CA SER A 392 23.79 9.11 1.39
C SER A 392 23.26 7.73 1.03
N LEU A 393 23.91 6.65 1.48
CA LEU A 393 23.45 5.26 1.31
C LEU A 393 22.20 4.94 2.14
N ALA A 394 22.13 5.46 3.37
CA ALA A 394 20.95 5.31 4.22
C ALA A 394 19.74 6.09 3.68
N SER A 395 19.98 7.26 3.06
CA SER A 395 18.94 8.09 2.44
C SER A 395 18.48 7.59 1.06
N THR A 396 19.25 6.73 0.37
CA THR A 396 18.84 6.15 -0.92
C THR A 396 17.83 5.01 -0.77
N GLN A 397 17.60 4.54 0.47
CA GLN A 397 16.49 3.67 0.82
C GLN A 397 15.32 4.53 1.29
N PRO A 398 14.08 4.38 0.76
CA PRO A 398 12.92 5.08 1.27
C PRO A 398 12.51 4.48 2.62
N ARG A 399 13.30 4.74 3.66
CA ARG A 399 12.96 4.43 5.03
C ARG A 399 12.42 5.71 5.64
N GLY A 400 11.10 5.76 5.83
CA GLY A 400 10.44 6.82 6.59
C GLY A 400 11.03 6.95 8.01
N PRO A 401 10.71 8.03 8.74
CA PRO A 401 11.19 8.22 10.10
C PRO A 401 10.82 7.00 10.95
N LYS A 402 11.82 6.17 11.30
CA LYS A 402 11.60 5.00 12.14
C LYS A 402 11.42 5.45 13.57
N GLU A 403 10.21 5.31 14.07
CA GLU A 403 9.96 5.38 15.51
C GLU A 403 10.72 4.23 16.18
N HIS A 404 11.54 4.55 17.18
CA HIS A 404 12.37 3.56 17.87
C HIS A 404 11.48 2.66 18.74
N ASP A 405 11.47 1.35 18.48
CA ASP A 405 10.70 0.38 19.25
C ASP A 405 11.20 0.36 20.72
N PRO A 406 10.36 0.65 21.73
CA PRO A 406 10.75 0.57 23.13
C PRO A 406 11.09 -0.86 23.61
N ASP A 407 10.63 -1.90 22.91
CA ASP A 407 10.92 -3.32 23.21
C ASP A 407 12.40 -3.69 22.95
N ASP A 408 13.09 -3.00 22.06
CA ASP A 408 14.50 -3.32 21.76
C ASP A 408 15.42 -3.08 22.98
N LEU A 409 15.01 -2.18 23.89
CA LEU A 409 15.75 -1.89 25.12
C LEU A 409 15.61 -2.96 26.21
N THR A 410 14.62 -3.87 26.09
CA THR A 410 14.37 -4.95 27.06
C THR A 410 14.89 -6.31 26.56
N LYS A 411 14.98 -6.52 25.24
CA LYS A 411 15.55 -7.75 24.64
C LYS A 411 16.99 -8.04 25.09
N SER A 412 17.78 -7.01 25.39
CA SER A 412 19.20 -7.14 25.80
C SER A 412 19.46 -7.76 27.19
N PHE A 413 18.43 -8.23 27.92
CA PHE A 413 18.58 -8.93 29.21
C PHE A 413 18.38 -10.45 29.11
N GLY A 414 17.78 -10.95 28.02
CA GLY A 414 17.46 -12.38 27.85
C GLY A 414 18.66 -13.26 27.49
N ASP A 415 19.76 -12.66 27.03
CA ASP A 415 20.92 -13.40 26.51
C ASP A 415 22.14 -13.39 27.46
N VAL A 416 21.93 -13.05 28.75
CA VAL A 416 23.03 -12.97 29.74
C VAL A 416 22.67 -13.72 31.03
N SER A 417 22.52 -15.05 30.94
CA SER A 417 22.52 -15.90 32.13
C SER A 417 23.27 -17.23 31.93
N LYS A 418 24.58 -17.16 31.66
CA LYS A 418 25.59 -18.10 32.19
C LYS A 418 27.02 -17.59 31.91
N GLY A 419 27.80 -17.31 32.95
CA GLY A 419 29.27 -17.20 32.86
C GLY A 419 29.86 -15.85 33.31
N LYS A 420 30.76 -15.91 34.29
CA LYS A 420 31.41 -14.80 34.99
C LYS A 420 32.47 -14.06 34.16
N GLY A 421 32.25 -12.76 33.96
CA GLY A 421 33.13 -11.59 34.10
C GLY A 421 34.65 -11.65 33.84
N LYS A 422 35.10 -10.74 32.96
CA LYS A 422 36.17 -9.76 33.24
C LYS A 422 36.08 -8.56 32.26
N GLU A 423 35.89 -7.36 32.79
CA GLU A 423 36.03 -6.08 32.06
C GLU A 423 37.51 -5.81 31.72
N VAL A 424 37.81 -5.37 30.49
CA VAL A 424 38.64 -4.18 30.14
C VAL A 424 38.40 -3.78 28.66
N GLU A 425 38.10 -2.51 28.46
CA GLU A 425 38.24 -1.59 27.30
C GLU A 425 37.73 -1.95 25.89
N ALA A 426 37.06 -0.95 25.32
CA ALA A 426 36.50 -0.91 23.99
C ALA A 426 37.59 -0.84 22.91
N GLU A 427 37.65 -1.86 22.07
CA GLU A 427 38.03 -1.73 20.68
C GLU A 427 36.93 -2.34 19.81
N THR A 428 36.60 -1.59 18.77
CA THR A 428 35.66 -1.90 17.70
C THR A 428 35.92 -3.26 17.08
N ALA A 429 35.00 -4.20 17.26
CA ALA A 429 34.94 -5.44 16.52
C ALA A 429 33.48 -5.86 16.28
N GLU A 430 33.29 -6.36 15.07
CA GLU A 430 32.10 -6.88 14.42
C GLU A 430 31.42 -8.00 15.22
N PRO A 431 30.12 -8.28 15.00
CA PRO A 431 29.48 -9.41 15.63
C PRO A 431 30.00 -10.71 14.99
N SER A 432 30.94 -11.33 15.70
CA SER A 432 31.23 -12.74 15.63
C SER A 432 29.97 -13.57 15.89
N ASN A 433 29.75 -14.53 15.00
CA ASN A 433 28.78 -15.60 15.14
C ASN A 433 29.54 -16.79 15.76
N GLY A 434 29.08 -17.31 16.90
CA GLY A 434 29.79 -18.36 17.63
C GLY A 434 28.90 -19.13 18.61
N HIS A 435 28.05 -19.99 18.04
CA HIS A 435 27.57 -21.30 18.53
C HIS A 435 27.24 -21.52 20.03
N GLU A 436 26.00 -21.96 20.29
CA GLU A 436 25.79 -23.34 20.75
C GLU A 436 24.42 -23.92 20.30
N SER A 437 24.52 -24.91 19.40
CA SER A 437 23.63 -26.09 19.29
C SER A 437 22.17 -25.93 18.85
N SER A 438 21.96 -25.76 17.53
CA SER A 438 21.09 -26.68 16.77
C SER A 438 21.34 -26.57 15.26
N THR A 439 22.05 -27.55 14.73
CA THR A 439 22.09 -28.00 13.32
C THR A 439 21.35 -27.15 12.27
N THR A 440 21.99 -26.09 11.78
CA THR A 440 21.74 -25.55 10.44
C THR A 440 23.08 -25.48 9.72
N ALA A 441 23.25 -26.30 8.69
CA ALA A 441 24.52 -26.53 7.99
C ALA A 441 25.19 -25.23 7.53
N SER A 442 26.37 -24.90 8.08
CA SER A 442 27.20 -23.80 7.59
C SER A 442 27.56 -24.05 6.12
N PRO A 443 27.68 -23.01 5.27
CA PRO A 443 28.13 -23.16 3.88
C PRO A 443 29.46 -23.92 3.78
N PHE A 444 30.34 -23.77 4.77
CA PHE A 444 31.56 -24.55 4.93
C PHE A 444 31.26 -26.05 5.09
N SER A 445 30.25 -26.44 5.88
CA SER A 445 29.82 -27.85 6.05
C SER A 445 29.22 -28.49 4.80
N GLN A 446 28.76 -27.69 3.83
CA GLN A 446 28.18 -28.20 2.57
C GLN A 446 29.23 -28.51 1.49
N ILE A 447 30.49 -28.10 1.69
CA ILE A 447 31.58 -28.35 0.75
C ILE A 447 32.16 -29.75 1.00
N PRO A 448 32.13 -30.67 -0.01
CA PRO A 448 32.57 -32.04 0.16
C PRO A 448 34.08 -32.14 0.44
N SER A 449 34.46 -32.99 1.39
CA SER A 449 35.85 -33.23 1.81
C SER A 449 36.61 -34.23 0.92
N ASP A 450 35.92 -34.92 0.01
CA ASP A 450 36.40 -36.19 -0.55
C ASP A 450 36.91 -36.09 -2.00
N ASN A 451 37.20 -34.89 -2.50
CA ASN A 451 37.73 -34.69 -3.85
C ASN A 451 39.15 -34.11 -3.83
N PRO A 452 40.20 -34.95 -3.84
CA PRO A 452 41.56 -34.47 -4.03
C PRO A 452 41.71 -33.86 -5.43
N HIS A 453 42.11 -32.59 -5.49
CA HIS A 453 42.38 -31.89 -6.74
C HIS A 453 43.71 -32.36 -7.34
N ILE A 454 43.67 -32.94 -8.55
CA ILE A 454 44.87 -33.32 -9.32
C ILE A 454 45.34 -32.10 -10.12
N GLU A 455 46.60 -31.72 -9.99
CA GLU A 455 47.17 -30.55 -10.70
C GLU A 455 47.08 -30.75 -12.23
N PRO A 456 46.39 -29.87 -12.98
CA PRO A 456 46.25 -30.02 -14.42
C PRO A 456 47.57 -29.69 -15.16
N GLU A 457 47.84 -30.42 -16.25
CA GLU A 457 48.99 -30.16 -17.12
C GLU A 457 48.94 -28.73 -17.72
N PRO A 458 50.09 -28.08 -17.95
CA PRO A 458 50.14 -26.70 -18.44
C PRO A 458 49.44 -26.55 -19.80
N GLY A 459 48.28 -25.90 -19.79
CA GLY A 459 47.51 -25.52 -20.98
C GLY A 459 47.05 -24.05 -20.92
N PRO A 460 46.47 -23.51 -22.00
CA PRO A 460 46.04 -22.11 -22.08
C PRO A 460 44.92 -21.75 -21.11
N ASN A 461 44.20 -22.74 -20.57
CA ASN A 461 43.08 -22.56 -19.64
C ASN A 461 43.47 -22.85 -18.18
N VAL A 462 44.77 -22.89 -17.87
CA VAL A 462 45.28 -23.16 -16.52
C VAL A 462 45.85 -21.88 -15.92
N THR A 463 45.45 -21.55 -14.70
CA THR A 463 45.97 -20.42 -13.93
C THR A 463 46.70 -20.89 -12.67
N ARG A 464 47.67 -20.08 -12.21
CA ARG A 464 48.50 -20.40 -11.05
C ARG A 464 48.08 -19.52 -9.88
N ILE A 465 47.55 -20.10 -8.82
CA ILE A 465 47.09 -19.36 -7.63
C ILE A 465 48.09 -19.56 -6.50
N GLN A 466 48.55 -18.46 -5.90
CA GLN A 466 49.45 -18.46 -4.75
C GLN A 466 48.66 -18.36 -3.44
N PHE A 467 48.73 -19.39 -2.60
CA PHE A 467 48.13 -19.41 -1.26
C PHE A 467 49.18 -19.02 -0.23
N ARG A 468 48.86 -18.01 0.57
CA ARG A 468 49.68 -17.55 1.70
C ARG A 468 48.98 -17.92 3.00
N HIS A 469 49.69 -18.59 3.88
CA HIS A 469 49.20 -19.00 5.20
C HIS A 469 50.31 -18.74 6.25
N ALA A 470 49.97 -18.86 7.53
CA ALA A 470 50.89 -18.60 8.64
C ALA A 470 52.19 -19.44 8.58
N ASP A 471 52.12 -20.64 8.01
CA ASP A 471 53.21 -21.62 7.94
C ASP A 471 53.99 -21.60 6.61
N GLY A 472 53.58 -20.76 5.64
CA GLY A 472 54.32 -20.60 4.39
C GLY A 472 53.52 -20.16 3.17
N ARG A 473 54.03 -20.50 1.99
CA ARG A 473 53.44 -20.18 0.68
C ARG A 473 53.36 -21.42 -0.17
N VAL A 474 52.15 -21.78 -0.61
CA VAL A 474 51.92 -22.88 -1.56
C VAL A 474 51.41 -22.29 -2.86
N VAL A 475 51.84 -22.85 -3.98
CA VAL A 475 51.36 -22.39 -5.29
C VAL A 475 50.86 -23.60 -6.07
N ARG A 476 49.59 -23.58 -6.45
CA ARG A 476 48.93 -24.69 -7.16
C ARG A 476 48.24 -24.18 -8.41
N ARG A 477 48.06 -25.07 -9.38
CA ARG A 477 47.41 -24.77 -10.66
C ARG A 477 45.95 -25.22 -10.65
N PHE A 478 45.08 -24.38 -11.18
CA PHE A 478 43.65 -24.63 -11.34
C PHE A 478 43.22 -24.29 -12.76
N ASN A 479 42.14 -24.90 -13.26
CA ASN A 479 41.58 -24.41 -14.51
C ASN A 479 40.83 -23.11 -14.26
N VAL A 480 40.87 -22.22 -15.24
CA VAL A 480 40.21 -20.92 -15.20
C VAL A 480 38.68 -21.06 -15.07
N ASN A 481 38.13 -22.17 -15.56
CA ASN A 481 36.70 -22.48 -15.53
C ASN A 481 36.27 -23.28 -14.27
N ASP A 482 37.21 -23.65 -13.39
CA ASP A 482 36.84 -24.35 -12.16
C ASP A 482 36.15 -23.36 -11.20
N PRO A 483 35.13 -23.79 -10.45
CA PRO A 483 34.48 -22.94 -9.45
C PRO A 483 35.39 -22.73 -8.23
N VAL A 484 35.21 -21.62 -7.52
CA VAL A 484 35.93 -21.31 -6.27
C VAL A 484 35.75 -22.41 -5.22
N ARG A 485 34.60 -23.10 -5.22
CA ARG A 485 34.36 -24.32 -4.42
C ARG A 485 35.49 -25.34 -4.52
N ARG A 486 36.12 -25.50 -5.69
CA ARG A 486 37.19 -26.48 -5.92
C ARG A 486 38.45 -26.20 -5.11
N ILE A 487 38.69 -24.92 -4.80
CA ILE A 487 39.81 -24.48 -3.96
C ILE A 487 39.57 -24.91 -2.50
N TYR A 488 38.35 -24.74 -2.00
CA TYR A 488 37.95 -25.19 -0.67
C TYR A 488 37.98 -26.72 -0.53
N GLU A 489 37.52 -27.47 -1.56
CA GLU A 489 37.62 -28.93 -1.59
C GLU A 489 39.06 -29.42 -1.50
N TRP A 490 39.98 -28.77 -2.23
CA TRP A 490 41.41 -29.08 -2.14
C TRP A 490 41.98 -28.84 -0.74
N LEU A 491 41.73 -27.66 -0.17
CA LEU A 491 42.24 -27.29 1.16
C LEU A 491 41.68 -28.17 2.28
N LYS A 492 40.47 -28.73 2.09
CA LYS A 492 39.89 -29.74 2.99
C LYS A 492 40.52 -31.12 2.81
N ALA A 493 40.85 -31.52 1.58
CA ALA A 493 41.42 -32.83 1.28
C ALA A 493 42.92 -32.94 1.64
N GLU A 494 43.68 -31.85 1.49
CA GLU A 494 45.09 -31.73 1.88
C GLU A 494 45.26 -30.60 2.92
N PRO A 495 44.86 -30.82 4.18
CA PRO A 495 45.04 -29.82 5.23
C PRO A 495 46.54 -29.58 5.49
N PHE A 496 46.90 -28.34 5.78
CA PHE A 496 48.27 -27.98 6.16
C PHE A 496 48.69 -28.66 7.47
N GLU A 497 49.98 -28.91 7.65
CA GLU A 497 50.52 -29.70 8.79
C GLU A 497 49.99 -29.16 10.13
N GLY A 498 49.25 -30.01 10.86
CA GLY A 498 48.70 -29.68 12.19
C GLY A 498 47.34 -28.98 12.23
N LYS A 499 46.69 -28.68 11.08
CA LYS A 499 45.36 -28.03 11.03
C LYS A 499 44.30 -28.88 10.32
N ALA A 500 44.20 -30.16 10.69
CA ALA A 500 43.15 -31.04 10.17
C ALA A 500 41.81 -30.77 10.88
N GLY A 501 40.81 -30.33 10.12
CA GLY A 501 39.45 -30.08 10.64
C GLY A 501 39.20 -28.70 11.23
N VAL A 502 40.13 -27.75 11.06
CA VAL A 502 39.95 -26.34 11.47
C VAL A 502 39.20 -25.59 10.35
N GLU A 503 38.21 -24.78 10.72
CA GLU A 503 37.53 -23.89 9.75
C GLU A 503 38.51 -22.81 9.27
N PHE A 504 38.49 -22.52 7.97
CA PHE A 504 39.38 -21.53 7.38
C PHE A 504 38.62 -20.65 6.38
N ASP A 505 38.97 -19.38 6.39
CA ASP A 505 38.51 -18.39 5.42
C ASP A 505 39.58 -18.09 4.38
N LEU A 506 39.13 -17.88 3.15
CA LEU A 506 39.97 -17.55 2.01
C LEU A 506 39.66 -16.14 1.55
N LYS A 507 40.67 -15.27 1.65
CA LYS A 507 40.57 -13.87 1.20
C LYS A 507 41.36 -13.68 -0.08
N GLY A 508 40.68 -13.28 -1.15
CA GLY A 508 41.26 -13.01 -2.46
C GLY A 508 40.87 -11.63 -2.95
N MET A 509 41.85 -10.80 -3.36
CA MET A 509 41.60 -9.44 -3.88
C MET A 509 40.70 -8.56 -2.99
N GLY A 510 40.77 -8.73 -1.66
CA GLY A 510 39.96 -7.97 -0.70
C GLY A 510 38.51 -8.44 -0.54
N LYS A 511 38.17 -9.63 -1.04
CA LYS A 511 36.87 -10.27 -0.89
C LYS A 511 36.99 -11.61 -0.19
N ASP A 512 35.95 -11.99 0.56
CA ASP A 512 35.83 -13.30 1.17
C ASP A 512 35.27 -14.29 0.14
N LEU A 513 36.07 -15.28 -0.24
CA LEU A 513 35.76 -16.22 -1.31
C LEU A 513 34.64 -17.22 -0.93
N ILE A 514 34.21 -17.22 0.34
CA ILE A 514 33.11 -18.06 0.84
C ILE A 514 31.75 -17.56 0.34
N GLU A 515 31.63 -16.29 -0.03
CA GLU A 515 30.41 -15.72 -0.59
C GLU A 515 30.26 -16.02 -2.10
N TYR A 516 31.35 -16.44 -2.75
CA TYR A 516 31.45 -16.62 -4.21
C TYR A 516 31.79 -18.07 -4.60
N LEU A 517 31.30 -19.06 -3.84
CA LEU A 517 31.64 -20.48 -4.04
C LEU A 517 31.28 -21.02 -5.44
N ASP A 518 30.21 -20.50 -6.03
CA ASP A 518 29.67 -20.95 -7.32
C ASP A 518 30.20 -20.13 -8.51
N GLU A 519 31.00 -19.09 -8.26
CA GLU A 519 31.66 -18.32 -9.33
C GLU A 519 32.91 -19.04 -9.85
N THR A 520 33.25 -18.79 -11.11
CA THR A 520 34.48 -19.33 -11.70
C THR A 520 35.71 -18.58 -11.19
N ILE A 521 36.87 -19.24 -11.20
CA ILE A 521 38.16 -18.61 -10.85
C ILE A 521 38.48 -17.38 -11.73
N GLU A 522 37.97 -17.35 -12.98
CA GLU A 522 38.03 -16.16 -13.83
C GLU A 522 37.21 -14.99 -13.28
N ASP A 523 35.93 -15.25 -12.99
CA ASP A 523 34.97 -14.22 -12.59
C ASP A 523 35.29 -13.67 -11.19
N ALA A 524 35.79 -14.55 -10.31
CA ALA A 524 36.29 -14.18 -8.98
C ALA A 524 37.63 -13.38 -9.04
N GLY A 525 38.20 -13.16 -10.23
CA GLY A 525 39.42 -12.36 -10.42
C GLY A 525 40.69 -13.04 -9.88
N LEU A 526 40.70 -14.37 -9.77
CA LEU A 526 41.79 -15.14 -9.16
C LEU A 526 42.88 -15.56 -10.16
N LYS A 527 42.83 -15.06 -11.41
CA LYS A 527 43.85 -15.33 -12.45
C LYS A 527 45.23 -14.82 -12.02
N ASN A 528 46.19 -15.74 -11.83
CA ASN A 528 47.53 -15.44 -11.31
C ASN A 528 47.53 -14.68 -9.97
N GLY A 529 46.44 -14.82 -9.20
CA GLY A 529 46.20 -14.09 -7.97
C GLY A 529 46.90 -14.67 -6.75
N THR A 530 46.88 -13.91 -5.66
CA THR A 530 47.27 -14.37 -4.33
C THR A 530 46.03 -14.48 -3.45
N VAL A 531 45.87 -15.63 -2.78
CA VAL A 531 44.82 -15.91 -1.80
C VAL A 531 45.46 -16.04 -0.42
N MET A 532 44.89 -15.35 0.57
CA MET A 532 45.27 -15.46 1.97
C MET A 532 44.38 -16.52 2.64
N VAL A 533 44.98 -17.44 3.39
CA VAL A 533 44.27 -18.46 4.17
C VAL A 533 44.35 -18.04 5.64
N GLU A 534 43.20 -17.71 6.23
CA GLU A 534 43.05 -17.39 7.64
C GLU A 534 42.35 -18.55 8.33
N PHE A 535 42.97 -19.15 9.34
CA PHE A 535 42.35 -20.23 10.11
C PHE A 535 41.61 -19.62 11.29
N ILE A 536 40.37 -20.03 11.49
CA ILE A 536 39.55 -19.64 12.64
C ILE A 536 39.93 -20.61 13.77
N GLU A 537 40.79 -20.15 14.68
CA GLU A 537 41.11 -20.86 15.93
C GLU A 537 40.13 -20.37 17.01
N ASP A 538 39.38 -21.29 17.63
CA ASP A 538 38.50 -21.01 18.79
C ASP A 538 39.29 -20.58 20.05
#